data_AF-A0A1I4J531-F1
#
_entry.id   AF-A0A1I4J531-F1
#
_cell.length_a   1.000
_cell.length_b   1.000
_cell.length_c   1.000
_cell.angle_alpha   90.00
_cell.angle_beta   90.00
_cell.angle_gamma   90.00
#
_symmetry.space_group_name_H-M   'P 1'
#
loop_
_entity.id
_entity.type
_entity.pdbx_description
1 polymer ?
#
loop_
_entity_poly.entity_id
_entity_poly.type
_entity_poly.pdbx_seq_one_letter_code
_entity_poly.pdbx_strand_id
1 'polypeptide(L)' 'MTTFAGSYPTITRWTEEQGWIEIGRDEYSNSVVRALDPGGMVWESDSNIDSIDDALQELEKALKDWFRKNG' A
#
# COMPACT_ATOMS: atom_id res chain seq x y z
N MET A 1 -16.13 -10.79 -12.54
CA MET A 1 -15.50 -9.51 -12.16
C MET A 1 -15.00 -9.65 -10.74
N THR A 2 -13.72 -9.44 -10.51
CA THR A 2 -13.14 -9.40 -9.16
C THR A 2 -13.27 -7.98 -8.63
N THR A 3 -13.67 -7.80 -7.37
CA THR A 3 -13.71 -6.50 -6.71
C THR A 3 -12.32 -6.11 -6.24
N PHE A 4 -12.09 -4.83 -5.92
CA PHE A 4 -10.83 -4.37 -5.34
C PHE A 4 -10.46 -5.18 -4.09
N ALA A 5 -11.40 -5.35 -3.15
CA ALA A 5 -11.19 -6.15 -1.94
C ALA A 5 -10.89 -7.63 -2.21
N GLY A 6 -11.39 -8.18 -3.32
CA GLY A 6 -11.03 -9.54 -3.75
C GLY A 6 -9.62 -9.65 -4.30
N SER A 7 -9.13 -8.61 -4.99
CA SER A 7 -7.76 -8.56 -5.52
C SER A 7 -6.72 -8.15 -4.46
N TYR A 8 -7.13 -7.31 -3.51
CA TYR A 8 -6.26 -6.65 -2.52
C TYR A 8 -6.83 -6.76 -1.09
N PRO A 9 -6.98 -7.99 -0.56
CA PRO A 9 -7.60 -8.20 0.74
C PRO A 9 -6.80 -7.61 1.91
N THR A 10 -5.46 -7.59 1.82
CA THR A 10 -4.62 -7.07 2.89
C THR A 10 -4.61 -5.54 2.91
N ILE A 11 -4.60 -4.90 1.73
CA ILE A 11 -4.81 -3.45 1.63
C ILE A 11 -6.19 -3.07 2.18
N THR A 12 -7.22 -3.85 1.87
CA THR A 12 -8.58 -3.60 2.41
C THR A 12 -8.55 -3.63 3.93
N ARG A 13 -7.99 -4.69 4.52
CA ARG A 13 -7.83 -4.80 5.97
C ARG A 13 -7.03 -3.64 6.56
N TRP A 14 -5.94 -3.24 5.90
CA TRP A 14 -5.12 -2.10 6.32
C TRP A 14 -5.94 -0.83 6.45
N THR A 15 -6.76 -0.52 5.44
CA THR A 15 -7.61 0.67 5.43
C THR A 15 -8.74 0.66 6.46
N GLU A 16 -9.13 -0.54 6.93
CA GLU A 16 -10.17 -0.71 7.94
C GLU A 16 -9.62 -0.68 9.37
N GLU A 17 -8.41 -1.20 9.58
CA GLU A 17 -7.90 -1.48 10.93
C GLU A 17 -6.71 -0.62 11.35
N GLN A 18 -5.83 -0.24 10.42
CA GLN A 18 -4.49 0.22 10.78
C GLN A 18 -4.15 1.62 10.24
N GLY A 19 -4.56 1.96 9.02
CA GLY A 19 -4.05 3.17 8.37
C GLY A 19 -4.78 3.56 7.09
N TRP A 20 -4.09 4.30 6.23
CA TRP A 20 -4.61 4.73 4.93
C TRP A 20 -3.56 4.57 3.83
N ILE A 21 -4.05 4.60 2.58
CA ILE A 21 -3.21 4.54 1.38
C ILE A 21 -3.27 5.89 0.69
N GLU A 22 -2.09 6.42 0.34
CA GLU A 22 -1.95 7.57 -0.54
C GLU A 22 -1.57 7.07 -1.94
N ILE A 23 -2.19 7.67 -2.97
CA ILE A 23 -1.91 7.39 -4.37
C ILE A 23 -1.64 8.70 -5.09
N GLY A 24 -0.52 8.74 -5.79
CA GLY A 24 -0.03 9.90 -6.52
C GLY A 24 1.41 10.21 -6.17
N ARG A 25 2.10 10.86 -7.11
CA ARG A 25 3.43 11.43 -6.86
C ARG A 25 3.26 12.79 -6.17
N ASP A 26 4.22 13.17 -5.35
CA ASP A 26 4.33 14.54 -4.84
C ASP A 26 5.65 15.18 -5.30
N GLU A 27 5.87 16.43 -4.90
CA GLU A 27 7.07 17.18 -5.31
C GLU A 27 8.38 16.67 -4.70
N TYR A 28 8.31 15.76 -3.71
CA TYR A 28 9.45 15.29 -2.93
C TYR A 28 9.72 13.79 -3.07
N SER A 29 8.75 12.99 -3.51
CA SER A 29 8.88 11.55 -3.71
C SER A 29 8.31 11.09 -5.05
N ASN A 30 9.11 10.26 -5.73
CA ASN A 30 8.72 9.60 -6.96
C ASN A 30 7.83 8.35 -6.71
N SER A 31 7.61 7.97 -5.45
CA SER A 31 6.69 6.88 -5.09
C SER A 31 5.28 7.20 -5.58
N VAL A 32 4.59 6.22 -6.16
CA VAL A 32 3.21 6.36 -6.63
C VAL A 32 2.20 5.90 -5.58
N VAL A 33 2.56 4.95 -4.72
CA VAL A 33 1.69 4.42 -3.67
C VAL A 33 2.43 4.40 -2.34
N ARG A 34 1.75 4.82 -1.27
CA ARG A 34 2.27 4.78 0.10
C ARG A 34 1.24 4.23 1.06
N ALA A 35 1.71 3.49 2.05
CA ALA A 35 0.92 3.10 3.21
C ALA A 35 1.41 3.84 4.45
N LEU A 36 0.46 4.49 5.12
CA LEU A 36 0.69 5.25 6.32
C LEU A 36 -0.22 4.75 7.43
N ASP A 37 0.25 4.87 8.66
CA ASP A 37 -0.54 4.70 9.88
C ASP A 37 -0.36 5.94 10.79
N PRO A 38 -1.00 6.00 11.96
CA PRO A 38 -0.84 7.15 12.87
C PRO A 38 0.61 7.43 13.33
N GLY A 39 1.51 6.45 13.22
CA GLY A 39 2.94 6.57 13.50
C GLY A 39 3.77 7.10 12.32
N GLY A 40 3.18 7.22 11.13
CA GLY A 40 3.81 7.77 9.94
C GLY A 40 3.86 6.78 8.78
N MET A 41 4.84 6.98 7.89
CA MET A 41 4.98 6.16 6.69
C MET A 41 5.55 4.78 7.03
N VAL A 42 4.79 3.74 6.68
CA VAL A 42 5.15 2.34 6.92
C VAL A 42 5.81 1.74 5.69
N TRP A 43 5.36 2.16 4.50
CA TRP A 43 5.90 1.67 3.23
C TRP A 43 5.62 2.66 2.11
N GLU A 44 6.52 2.74 1.12
CA GLU A 44 6.32 3.45 -0.14
C GLU A 44 6.82 2.61 -1.32
N SER A 45 6.18 2.80 -2.47
CA SER A 45 6.52 2.11 -3.71
C SER A 45 7.86 2.60 -4.27
N ASP A 46 8.60 1.71 -4.95
CA ASP A 46 9.78 2.10 -5.72
C ASP A 46 9.43 3.14 -6.79
N SER A 47 10.35 4.06 -7.06
CA SER A 47 10.19 5.13 -8.05
C SER A 47 10.14 4.63 -9.50
N ASN A 48 10.60 3.41 -9.75
CA ASN A 48 10.66 2.78 -11.07
C ASN A 48 9.40 1.96 -11.41
N ILE A 49 8.37 1.98 -10.58
CA ILE A 49 7.11 1.28 -10.89
C ILE A 49 6.27 2.12 -11.86
N ASP A 50 6.02 1.55 -13.04
CA ASP A 50 5.31 2.21 -14.15
C ASP A 50 3.78 2.10 -14.07
N SER A 51 3.24 1.23 -13.21
CA SER A 51 1.80 0.95 -13.11
C SER A 51 1.28 1.03 -11.67
N ILE A 52 0.11 1.64 -11.50
CA ILE A 52 -0.60 1.66 -10.22
C ILE A 52 -0.94 0.24 -9.76
N ASP A 53 -1.30 -0.67 -10.68
CA ASP A 53 -1.65 -2.04 -10.32
C ASP A 53 -0.43 -2.80 -9.76
N ASP A 54 0.74 -2.65 -10.39
CA ASP A 54 1.98 -3.25 -9.90
C ASP A 54 2.36 -2.68 -8.52
N ALA A 55 2.20 -1.37 -8.32
CA ALA A 55 2.44 -0.74 -7.02
C ALA A 55 1.49 -1.26 -5.93
N LEU A 56 0.21 -1.49 -6.26
CA LEU A 56 -0.76 -2.08 -5.35
C LEU A 56 -0.47 -3.56 -5.06
N GLN A 57 0.01 -4.32 -6.04
CA GLN A 57 0.42 -5.70 -5.82
C GLN A 57 1.65 -5.80 -4.91
N GLU A 58 2.63 -4.92 -5.06
CA GLU A 58 3.78 -4.83 -4.16
C GLU A 58 3.37 -4.39 -2.76
N LEU A 59 2.48 -3.40 -2.66
CA LEU A 59 1.92 -2.96 -1.39
C LEU A 59 1.18 -4.11 -0.67
N GLU A 60 0.35 -4.86 -1.38
CA GLU A 60 -0.39 -6.01 -0.84
C GLU A 60 0.57 -7.04 -0.21
N LYS A 61 1.70 -7.34 -0.88
CA LYS A 61 2.74 -8.22 -0.34
C LYS A 61 3.41 -7.59 0.90
N ALA A 62 3.78 -6.32 0.82
CA ALA A 62 4.45 -5.60 1.90
C ALA A 62 3.60 -5.56 3.18
N LEU A 63 2.32 -5.23 3.07
CA LEU A 63 1.39 -5.18 4.20
C LEU A 63 1.11 -6.58 4.77
N LYS A 64 1.09 -7.61 3.92
CA LYS A 64 0.95 -8.99 4.40
C LYS A 64 2.12 -9.38 5.29
N ASP A 65 3.34 -9.02 4.90
CA ASP A 65 4.52 -9.25 5.74
C ASP A 65 4.55 -8.34 6.97
N TRP A 66 4.02 -7.12 6.89
CA TRP A 66 3.87 -6.25 8.05
C TRP A 66 2.93 -6.85 9.10
N PHE A 67 1.75 -7.34 8.70
CA PHE A 67 0.82 -8.00 9.62
C PHE A 67 1.40 -9.28 10.24
N ARG A 68 2.29 -9.99 9.54
CA ARG A 68 2.99 -11.15 10.11
C ARG A 68 3.99 -10.78 11.19
N LYS A 69 4.53 -9.56 11.16
CA LYS A 69 5.54 -9.06 12.11
C LYS A 69 4.96 -8.27 13.27
N ASN A 70 3.81 -7.63 13.05
CA ASN A 70 3.22 -6.65 13.97
C ASN A 70 1.79 -6.98 14.42
N GLY A 71 1.17 -8.03 13.87
CA GLY A 71 -0.17 -8.51 14.23
C GLY A 71 -0.17 -9.64 15.26
#